data_AF-A0AAE2W1N5-F1
#
_entry.id   AF-A0AAE2W1N5-F1
#
_cell.length_a   1.000
_cell.length_b   1.000
_cell.length_c   1.000
_cell.angle_alpha   90.00
_cell.angle_beta   90.00
_cell.angle_gamma   90.00
#
_symmetry.space_group_name_H-M   'P 1'
#
loop_
_entity.id
_entity.type
_entity.pdbx_description
1 polymer ?
#
loop_
_entity_poly.entity_id
_entity_poly.type
_entity_poly.pdbx_seq_one_letter_code
_entity_poly.pdbx_strand_id
1 'polypeptide(L)' 'MSHSDSVIGKVLEALKQGEELTQLEATSRWGITRLASAVHVLRKKGYAIITIDRLAANGSRYAEYRFDRT' A
#
# COMPACT_ATOMS: atom_id res chain seq x y z
N MET A 1 -21.68 -7.80 -4.60
CA MET A 1 -20.47 -7.60 -5.43
C MET A 1 -19.29 -7.41 -4.48
N SER A 2 -18.42 -8.42 -4.37
CA SER A 2 -17.22 -8.35 -3.53
C SER A 2 -16.23 -7.37 -4.17
N HIS A 3 -15.83 -6.30 -3.48
CA HIS A 3 -15.00 -5.22 -4.05
C HIS A 3 -13.50 -5.57 -4.15
N SER A 4 -13.14 -6.86 -4.18
CA SER A 4 -11.74 -7.33 -4.11
C SER A 4 -11.02 -7.51 -5.45
N ASP A 5 -11.70 -7.35 -6.59
CA ASP A 5 -11.09 -7.70 -7.89
C ASP A 5 -10.12 -6.62 -8.41
N SER A 6 -10.28 -5.37 -7.96
CA SER A 6 -9.40 -4.28 -8.38
C SER A 6 -8.10 -4.24 -7.55
N VAL A 7 -7.01 -3.87 -8.21
CA VAL A 7 -5.70 -3.58 -7.59
C VAL A 7 -5.82 -2.65 -6.38
N ILE A 8 -6.62 -1.59 -6.51
CA ILE A 8 -6.84 -0.60 -5.46
C ILE A 8 -7.60 -1.19 -4.27
N GLY A 9 -8.58 -2.06 -4.53
CA GLY A 9 -9.34 -2.77 -3.51
C GLY A 9 -8.45 -3.69 -2.68
N LYS A 10 -7.60 -4.49 -3.33
CA LYS A 10 -6.65 -5.39 -2.65
C LYS A 10 -5.70 -4.66 -1.70
N VAL A 11 -5.15 -3.52 -2.16
CA VAL A 11 -4.30 -2.67 -1.33
C VAL A 11 -5.07 -2.11 -0.14
N LEU A 12 -6.29 -1.62 -0.36
CA LEU A 12 -7.11 -1.05 0.72
C LEU A 12 -7.45 -2.08 1.79
N GLU A 13 -7.88 -3.28 1.40
CA GLU A 13 -8.27 -4.34 2.34
C GLU A 13 -7.09 -4.77 3.20
N ALA A 14 -5.91 -5.00 2.60
CA ALA A 14 -4.71 -5.33 3.35
C ALA A 14 -4.30 -4.22 4.34
N LEU A 15 -4.29 -2.95 3.89
CA LEU A 15 -3.98 -1.82 4.78
C LEU A 15 -4.98 -1.71 5.93
N LYS A 16 -6.29 -1.86 5.67
CA LYS A 16 -7.33 -1.85 6.72
C LYS A 16 -7.17 -2.99 7.73
N GLN A 17 -6.75 -4.17 7.27
CA GLN A 17 -6.42 -5.30 8.15
C GLN A 17 -5.21 -5.03 9.06
N GLY A 18 -4.48 -3.93 8.82
CA GLY A 18 -3.30 -3.54 9.58
C GLY A 18 -2.01 -4.07 8.99
N GLU A 19 -2.06 -4.63 7.77
CA GLU A 19 -0.87 -4.99 7.05
C GLU A 19 -0.09 -3.74 6.63
N GLU A 20 1.21 -3.94 6.51
CA GLU A 20 2.15 -2.95 6.01
C GLU A 20 2.52 -3.37 4.59
N LEU A 21 2.51 -2.43 3.65
CA LEU A 21 2.78 -2.74 2.25
C LEU A 21 3.94 -1.92 1.71
N THR A 22 4.94 -2.60 1.20
CA THR A 22 5.98 -2.05 0.34
C THR A 22 5.66 -2.33 -1.13
N GLN A 23 6.35 -1.62 -2.03
CA GLN A 23 6.27 -1.90 -3.46
C GLN A 23 6.66 -3.36 -3.78
N LEU A 24 7.60 -3.95 -3.04
CA LEU A 24 8.03 -5.33 -3.25
C LEU A 24 6.91 -6.33 -2.90
N GLU A 25 6.26 -6.16 -1.75
CA GLU A 25 5.15 -7.03 -1.33
C GLU A 25 3.95 -6.90 -2.28
N ALA A 26 3.61 -5.69 -2.71
CA ALA A 26 2.51 -5.48 -3.64
C ALA A 26 2.77 -6.12 -5.02
N THR A 27 4.01 -6.06 -5.50
CA THR A 27 4.42 -6.78 -6.72
C THR A 27 4.35 -8.29 -6.51
N SER A 28 4.90 -8.80 -5.41
CA SER A 28 4.97 -10.24 -5.14
C SER A 28 3.59 -10.89 -4.93
N ARG A 29 2.69 -10.23 -4.21
CA ARG A 29 1.36 -10.77 -3.88
C ARG A 29 0.35 -10.62 -5.02
N TRP A 30 0.41 -9.51 -5.76
CA TRP A 30 -0.67 -9.11 -6.66
C TRP A 30 -0.21 -8.61 -8.03
N GLY A 31 1.10 -8.61 -8.33
CA GLY A 31 1.63 -8.09 -9.59
C GLY A 31 1.50 -6.57 -9.74
N ILE A 32 1.32 -5.83 -8.64
CA ILE A 32 1.11 -4.38 -8.68
C ILE A 32 2.46 -3.67 -8.80
N THR A 33 2.77 -3.12 -9.97
CA THR A 33 4.04 -2.42 -10.24
C THR A 33 4.05 -0.95 -9.83
N ARG A 34 2.89 -0.37 -9.46
CA ARG A 34 2.73 1.04 -9.08
C ARG A 34 1.88 1.19 -7.81
N LEU A 35 2.39 0.71 -6.69
CA LEU A 35 1.72 0.80 -5.39
C LEU A 35 1.45 2.25 -4.98
N ALA A 36 2.42 3.15 -5.18
CA ALA A 36 2.27 4.57 -4.87
C ALA A 36 1.07 5.22 -5.58
N SER A 37 0.80 4.84 -6.84
CA SER A 37 -0.36 5.33 -7.58
C SER A 37 -1.67 4.80 -6.99
N ALA A 38 -1.73 3.53 -6.57
CA ALA A 38 -2.90 2.97 -5.90
C ALA A 38 -3.17 3.69 -4.57
N VAL A 39 -2.13 3.90 -3.76
CA VAL A 39 -2.22 4.64 -2.49
C VAL A 39 -2.67 6.08 -2.71
N HIS A 40 -2.16 6.76 -3.75
CA HIS A 40 -2.60 8.12 -4.10
C HIS A 40 -4.10 8.18 -4.40
N VAL A 41 -4.64 7.21 -5.13
CA VAL A 41 -6.08 7.12 -5.39
C VAL A 41 -6.85 6.88 -4.08
N LEU A 42 -6.36 6.04 -3.19
CA LEU A 42 -7.00 5.80 -1.89
C LEU A 42 -7.02 7.05 -1.01
N ARG A 43 -5.91 7.79 -0.95
CA ARG A 43 -5.85 9.07 -0.23
C ARG A 43 -6.85 10.09 -0.78
N LYS A 44 -6.95 10.19 -2.11
CA LYS A 44 -7.98 11.03 -2.77
C LYS A 44 -9.41 10.63 -2.44
N LYS A 45 -9.65 9.36 -2.08
CA LYS A 45 -10.95 8.85 -1.62
C LYS A 45 -11.18 9.07 -0.11
N GLY A 46 -10.24 9.70 0.60
CA GLY A 46 -10.37 10.01 2.03
C GLY A 46 -9.81 8.94 2.97
N TYR A 47 -9.13 7.91 2.47
CA TYR A 47 -8.49 6.92 3.33
C TYR A 47 -7.20 7.47 3.93
N ALA A 48 -7.11 7.42 5.26
CA ALA A 48 -5.93 7.83 6.01
C ALA A 48 -4.84 6.75 5.86
N ILE A 49 -3.89 6.99 4.95
CA ILE A 49 -2.76 6.10 4.68
C ILE A 49 -1.49 6.90 4.84
N ILE A 50 -0.61 6.49 5.76
CA ILE A 50 0.69 7.11 5.98
C ILE A 50 1.77 6.44 5.14
N THR A 51 2.82 7.21 4.82
CA THR A 51 4.06 6.68 4.23
C THR A 51 5.13 6.70 5.29
N ILE A 52 5.87 5.60 5.42
CA ILE A 52 7.06 5.49 6.24
C ILE A 52 8.24 5.24 5.30
N ASP A 53 9.23 6.13 5.34
CA ASP A 53 10.47 5.95 4.61
C ASP A 53 11.36 4.96 5.37
N ARG A 54 11.76 3.89 4.68
CA ARG A 54 12.63 2.85 5.20
C ARG A 54 13.98 2.87 4.50
N LEU A 55 15.01 2.40 5.21
CA LEU A 55 16.35 2.20 4.68
C LEU A 55 16.63 0.69 4.61
N ALA A 56 16.91 0.18 3.43
CA ALA A 56 17.35 -1.19 3.23
C ALA A 56 18.83 -1.35 3.65
N ALA A 57 19.26 -2.59 3.89
CA ALA A 57 20.62 -2.90 4.32
C ALA A 57 21.71 -2.41 3.33
N ASN A 58 21.37 -2.29 2.05
CA ASN A 58 22.25 -1.77 1.01
C ASN A 58 22.27 -0.22 0.93
N GLY A 59 21.63 0.47 1.88
CA GLY A 59 21.53 1.94 1.91
C GLY A 59 20.47 2.52 0.97
N SER A 60 19.74 1.69 0.22
CA SER A 60 18.63 2.16 -0.62
C SER A 60 17.41 2.52 0.22
N ARG A 61 16.68 3.56 -0.17
CA ARG A 61 15.42 3.93 0.48
C ARG A 61 14.22 3.32 -0.22
N TYR A 62 13.22 2.92 0.56
CA TYR A 62 11.94 2.46 0.03
C TYR A 62 10.77 2.94 0.89
N ALA A 63 9.60 3.04 0.29
CA ALA A 63 8.38 3.43 0.97
C ALA A 63 7.63 2.21 1.50
N GLU A 64 7.16 2.31 2.72
CA GLU A 64 6.21 1.39 3.36
C GLU A 64 4.92 2.17 3.64
N TYR A 65 3.77 1.56 3.37
CA TYR A 65 2.46 2.18 3.54
C TYR A 65 1.68 1.45 4.62
N ARG A 66 0.98 2.22 5.45
CA ARG A 66 0.13 1.72 6.54
C ARG A 66 -1.17 2.50 6.62
N PHE A 67 -2.24 1.85 7.06
CA PHE A 67 -3.47 2.54 7.41
C PHE A 67 -3.30 3.26 8.75
N ASP A 68 -3.68 4.53 8.80
CA ASP A 68 -3.67 5.30 10.02
C ASP A 68 -4.94 5.00 10.82
N ARG A 69 -4.79 4.38 11.99
CA ARG A 69 -5.88 3.94 12.87
C ARG A 69 -6.23 4.98 13.93
N THR A 70 -6.09 6.26 13.60
CA THR A 70 -6.42 7.38 14.49
C THR A 70 -7.93 7.40 14.79
#